data_AF-A0A7S0FDW3-F1
#
_entry.id   AF-A0A7S0FDW3-F1
#
_cell.length_a   1.000
_cell.length_b   1.000
_cell.length_c   1.000
_cell.angle_alpha   90.00
_cell.angle_beta   90.00
_cell.angle_gamma   90.00
#
_symmetry.space_group_name_H-M   'P 1'
#
loop_
_entity.id
_entity.type
_entity.pdbx_description
1 polymer ?
#
loop_
_entity_poly.entity_id
_entity_poly.type
_entity_poly.pdbx_seq_one_letter_code
_entity_poly.pdbx_strand_id
1 'polypeptide(L)'
;MVKPSFGGGGISLRERADDASELIVSACANPTISDIVKGVYRKVSVHHGRPVHRKEGWTKGFDVLVYYWDDQDDPDLSGWWFGPSVGGRQVWAYHPSRTSLMPPYTDWSVPHDGSIDPTFTITYRPTREVSEEAFADEDWQRTQRARREEDRREADWQRSERPRREEERRGEDWQRTERSRREEERR
;
A
#
# COMPACT_ATOMS: atom_id res chain seq x y z
N MET A 1 7.71 -17.05 44.91
CA MET A 1 7.90 -16.74 43.47
C MET A 1 7.05 -17.70 42.65
N VAL A 2 5.87 -17.25 42.25
CA VAL A 2 4.92 -18.01 41.42
C VAL A 2 5.17 -17.64 39.96
N LYS A 3 5.53 -18.63 39.14
CA LYS A 3 5.62 -18.48 37.68
C LYS A 3 4.20 -18.42 37.12
N PRO A 4 3.83 -17.46 36.26
CA PRO A 4 2.55 -17.54 35.56
C PRO A 4 2.60 -18.66 34.52
N SER A 5 1.65 -19.58 34.66
CA SER A 5 1.29 -20.58 33.66
C SER A 5 0.50 -19.85 32.57
N PHE A 6 1.03 -19.81 31.34
CA PHE A 6 0.26 -19.38 30.18
C PHE A 6 -0.54 -20.59 29.68
N GLY A 7 -1.84 -20.56 29.95
CA GLY A 7 -2.80 -21.51 29.40
C GLY A 7 -2.83 -21.38 27.89
N GLY A 8 -2.45 -22.46 27.20
CA GLY A 8 -2.64 -22.59 25.76
C GLY A 8 -4.13 -22.66 25.44
N GLY A 9 -4.68 -21.53 25.01
CA GLY A 9 -5.96 -21.51 24.28
C GLY A 9 -5.76 -22.26 22.98
N GLY A 10 -6.38 -23.44 22.88
CA GLY A 10 -6.38 -24.25 21.67
C GLY A 10 -7.13 -23.53 20.56
N ILE A 11 -6.39 -22.83 19.69
CA ILE A 11 -6.89 -22.30 18.43
C ILE A 11 -7.28 -23.49 17.55
N SER A 12 -8.46 -23.45 16.94
CA SER A 12 -8.98 -24.55 16.12
C SER A 12 -8.02 -24.87 14.97
N LEU A 13 -7.84 -26.15 14.64
CA LEU A 13 -7.04 -26.61 13.49
C LEU A 13 -7.50 -25.99 12.16
N ARG A 14 -8.77 -25.56 12.06
CA ARG A 14 -9.30 -24.83 10.89
C ARG A 14 -8.82 -23.38 10.84
N GLU A 15 -8.78 -22.67 11.97
CA GLU A 15 -8.29 -21.29 12.03
C GLU A 15 -6.80 -21.20 11.67
N ARG A 16 -6.00 -22.22 12.02
CA ARG A 16 -4.58 -22.28 11.61
C ARG A 16 -4.37 -22.50 10.11
N ALA A 17 -5.29 -23.20 9.44
CA ALA A 17 -5.17 -23.47 8.01
C ALA A 17 -5.56 -22.25 7.15
N ASP A 18 -6.53 -21.47 7.62
CA ASP A 18 -6.96 -20.22 6.98
C ASP A 18 -5.93 -19.10 7.15
N ASP A 19 -5.13 -19.13 8.21
CA ASP A 19 -4.02 -18.19 8.46
C ASP A 19 -2.79 -18.49 7.58
N ALA A 20 -2.57 -19.77 7.28
CA ALA A 20 -1.43 -20.27 6.53
C ALA A 20 -1.75 -20.54 5.06
N SER A 21 -2.60 -19.74 4.42
CA SER A 21 -2.89 -19.88 2.99
C SER A 21 -2.42 -18.66 2.18
N GLU A 22 -1.58 -18.92 1.18
CA GLU A 22 -1.19 -17.96 0.15
C GLU A 22 -2.33 -17.80 -0.86
N LEU A 23 -2.60 -16.56 -1.26
CA LEU A 23 -3.50 -16.30 -2.39
C LEU A 23 -2.68 -16.14 -3.66
N ILE A 24 -3.08 -16.83 -4.71
CA ILE A 24 -2.53 -16.68 -6.05
C ILE A 24 -3.59 -16.04 -6.92
N VAL A 25 -3.27 -14.86 -7.44
CA VAL A 25 -4.16 -14.04 -8.27
C VAL A 25 -3.70 -14.18 -9.73
N SER A 26 -4.63 -14.60 -10.60
CA SER A 26 -4.37 -14.75 -12.03
C SER A 26 -4.26 -13.40 -12.75
N ALA A 27 -3.87 -13.47 -14.02
CA ALA A 27 -4.04 -12.35 -14.94
C ALA A 27 -5.53 -12.06 -15.20
N CYS A 28 -5.84 -10.83 -15.60
CA CYS A 28 -7.14 -10.41 -16.14
C CYS A 28 -7.03 -9.98 -17.61
N ALA A 29 -8.18 -9.76 -18.25
CA ALA A 29 -8.32 -9.30 -19.63
C ALA A 29 -7.71 -7.91 -19.85
N ASN A 30 -7.73 -7.02 -18.85
CA ASN A 30 -7.02 -5.75 -18.91
C ASN A 30 -5.52 -5.96 -18.63
N PRO A 31 -4.62 -5.78 -19.61
CA PRO A 31 -3.20 -6.08 -19.43
C PRO A 31 -2.51 -5.16 -18.41
N THR A 32 -2.92 -3.88 -18.36
CA THR A 32 -2.34 -2.90 -17.43
C THR A 32 -2.70 -3.24 -15.99
N ILE A 33 -3.96 -3.60 -15.72
CA ILE A 33 -4.38 -4.03 -14.39
C ILE A 33 -3.77 -5.39 -14.07
N SER A 34 -3.74 -6.32 -15.03
CA SER A 34 -3.15 -7.65 -14.89
C SER A 34 -1.72 -7.58 -14.37
N ASP A 35 -0.87 -6.73 -14.95
CA ASP A 35 0.50 -6.53 -14.49
C ASP A 35 0.62 -6.00 -13.05
N ILE A 36 -0.42 -5.29 -12.58
CA ILE A 36 -0.48 -4.77 -11.22
C ILE A 36 -0.95 -5.86 -10.25
N VAL A 37 -2.07 -6.52 -10.54
CA VAL A 37 -2.76 -7.38 -9.56
C VAL A 37 -2.33 -8.84 -9.59
N LYS A 38 -1.82 -9.36 -10.72
CA LYS A 38 -1.39 -10.77 -10.80
C LYS A 38 -0.20 -11.03 -9.88
N GLY A 39 -0.21 -12.14 -9.15
CA GLY A 39 0.90 -12.52 -8.26
C GLY A 39 0.49 -13.37 -7.07
N VAL A 40 1.43 -13.54 -6.15
CA VAL A 40 1.24 -14.24 -4.88
C VAL A 40 0.98 -13.20 -3.79
N TYR A 41 0.07 -13.48 -2.87
CA TYR A 41 -0.32 -12.61 -1.78
C TYR A 41 -0.25 -13.39 -0.47
N ARG A 42 0.19 -12.72 0.58
CA ARG A 42 0.18 -13.24 1.95
C ARG A 42 -0.74 -12.42 2.82
N LYS A 43 -1.34 -13.07 3.82
CA LYS A 43 -2.08 -12.37 4.87
C LYS A 43 -1.10 -11.48 5.65
N VAL A 44 -1.49 -10.23 5.89
CA VAL A 44 -0.67 -9.26 6.63
C VAL A 44 -1.39 -8.65 7.81
N SER A 45 -2.72 -8.58 7.77
CA SER A 45 -3.52 -8.03 8.86
C SER A 45 -4.98 -8.48 8.76
N VAL A 46 -5.84 -7.92 9.61
CA VAL A 46 -7.29 -8.13 9.61
C VAL A 46 -7.98 -6.77 9.63
N HIS A 47 -9.02 -6.60 8.82
CA HIS A 47 -9.85 -5.40 8.71
C HIS A 47 -11.33 -5.79 8.64
N HIS A 48 -12.21 -5.13 9.40
CA HIS A 48 -13.63 -5.51 9.55
C HIS A 48 -13.85 -7.02 9.79
N GLY A 49 -13.02 -7.64 10.63
CA GLY A 49 -13.10 -9.06 10.95
C GLY A 49 -12.70 -10.01 9.80
N ARG A 50 -12.12 -9.48 8.73
CA ARG A 50 -11.70 -10.24 7.54
C ARG A 50 -10.22 -10.04 7.22
N PRO A 51 -9.55 -11.04 6.63
CA PRO A 51 -8.13 -10.93 6.34
C PRO A 51 -7.82 -9.89 5.27
N VAL A 52 -6.73 -9.16 5.48
CA VAL A 52 -6.09 -8.31 4.47
C VAL A 52 -4.87 -9.04 3.95
N HIS A 53 -4.78 -9.18 2.64
CA HIS A 53 -3.65 -9.81 1.98
C HIS A 53 -2.85 -8.77 1.20
N ARG A 54 -1.53 -8.87 1.24
CA ARG A 54 -0.62 -8.01 0.48
C ARG A 54 0.13 -8.84 -0.55
N LYS A 55 0.23 -8.30 -1.76
CA LYS A 55 1.01 -8.88 -2.85
C LYS A 55 2.48 -8.97 -2.44
N GLU A 56 3.09 -10.11 -2.71
CA GLU A 56 4.53 -10.29 -2.58
C GLU A 56 5.28 -9.58 -3.71
N GLY A 57 6.45 -9.06 -3.36
CA GLY A 57 7.31 -8.35 -4.28
C GLY A 57 6.88 -6.90 -4.52
N TRP A 58 7.87 -6.06 -4.81
CA TRP A 58 7.63 -4.64 -5.04
C TRP A 58 7.12 -4.40 -6.46
N THR A 59 5.87 -3.94 -6.59
CA THR A 59 5.33 -3.51 -7.88
C THR A 59 5.39 -1.99 -7.99
N LYS A 60 6.30 -1.46 -8.82
CA LYS A 60 6.31 -0.05 -9.28
C LYS A 60 6.16 1.04 -8.19
N GLY A 61 6.69 0.84 -6.98
CA GLY A 61 6.64 1.88 -5.94
C GLY A 61 5.48 1.76 -4.94
N PHE A 62 4.55 0.82 -5.10
CA PHE A 62 3.36 0.73 -4.24
C PHE A 62 3.00 -0.72 -3.88
N ASP A 63 2.22 -0.87 -2.81
CA ASP A 63 1.66 -2.16 -2.39
C ASP A 63 0.37 -2.45 -3.17
N VAL A 64 0.01 -3.72 -3.26
CA VAL A 64 -1.29 -4.15 -3.77
C VAL A 64 -1.93 -5.00 -2.69
N LEU A 65 -3.08 -4.57 -2.21
CA LEU A 65 -3.82 -5.21 -1.13
C LEU A 65 -5.12 -5.82 -1.66
N VAL A 66 -5.52 -6.93 -1.06
CA VAL A 66 -6.87 -7.50 -1.14
C VAL A 66 -7.49 -7.37 0.24
N TYR A 67 -8.58 -6.62 0.34
CA TYR A 67 -9.21 -6.32 1.64
C TYR A 67 -10.73 -6.24 1.51
N TYR A 68 -11.40 -6.34 2.64
CA TYR A 68 -12.83 -6.11 2.74
C TYR A 68 -13.13 -4.71 3.30
N TRP A 69 -14.13 -4.07 2.71
CA TRP A 69 -14.70 -2.80 3.15
C TRP A 69 -16.18 -2.99 3.46
N ASP A 70 -16.64 -2.49 4.61
CA ASP A 70 -18.05 -2.45 4.97
C ASP A 70 -18.42 -0.99 5.18
N ASP A 71 -19.20 -0.46 4.26
CA ASP A 71 -19.75 0.88 4.37
C ASP A 71 -21.20 0.78 4.84
N GLN A 72 -21.46 1.32 6.03
CA GLN A 72 -22.79 1.25 6.62
C GLN A 72 -23.78 2.21 5.93
N ASP A 73 -23.26 3.28 5.35
CA ASP A 73 -24.06 4.32 4.71
C ASP A 73 -24.26 4.02 3.21
N ASP A 74 -23.30 3.35 2.58
CA ASP A 74 -23.37 2.92 1.18
C ASP A 74 -23.10 1.41 1.00
N PRO A 75 -24.15 0.57 1.14
CA PRO A 75 -24.04 -0.87 0.98
C PRO A 75 -23.48 -1.31 -0.38
N ASP A 76 -23.56 -0.48 -1.42
CA ASP A 76 -23.07 -0.80 -2.76
C ASP A 76 -21.54 -0.71 -2.85
N LEU A 77 -20.91 0.01 -1.92
CA LEU A 77 -19.45 0.06 -1.75
C LEU A 77 -18.92 -1.04 -0.82
N SER A 78 -19.82 -1.83 -0.22
CA SER A 78 -19.45 -2.91 0.68
C SER A 78 -19.07 -4.18 -0.07
N GLY A 79 -17.87 -4.68 0.17
CA GLY A 79 -17.37 -5.87 -0.52
C GLY A 79 -15.86 -6.01 -0.46
N TRP A 80 -15.32 -6.76 -1.39
CA TRP A 80 -13.90 -7.02 -1.51
C TRP A 80 -13.25 -6.16 -2.58
N TRP A 81 -12.07 -5.65 -2.28
CA TRP A 81 -11.39 -4.65 -3.10
C TRP A 81 -9.93 -5.01 -3.31
N PHE A 82 -9.43 -4.70 -4.52
CA PHE A 82 -8.01 -4.57 -4.79
C PHE A 82 -7.62 -3.09 -4.80
N GLY A 83 -6.65 -2.69 -3.97
CA GLY A 83 -6.20 -1.30 -3.91
C GLY A 83 -4.83 -1.13 -3.25
N PRO A 84 -4.22 0.06 -3.32
CA PRO A 84 -2.90 0.31 -2.74
C PRO A 84 -2.95 0.52 -1.22
N SER A 85 -4.13 0.83 -0.68
CA SER A 85 -4.39 1.01 0.75
C SER A 85 -5.85 0.66 1.05
N VAL A 86 -6.11 0.23 2.29
CA VAL A 86 -7.47 -0.06 2.77
C VAL A 86 -8.27 1.24 2.82
N GLY A 87 -9.43 1.28 2.17
CA GLY A 87 -10.30 2.47 2.10
C GLY A 87 -9.74 3.60 1.22
N GLY A 88 -8.69 3.33 0.44
CA GLY A 88 -8.11 4.29 -0.49
C GLY A 88 -9.03 4.54 -1.69
N ARG A 89 -8.91 5.74 -2.30
CA ARG A 89 -9.71 6.12 -3.49
C ARG A 89 -9.33 5.37 -4.76
N GLN A 90 -8.10 4.86 -4.84
CA GLN A 90 -7.63 4.12 -6.01
C GLN A 90 -7.91 2.63 -5.82
N VAL A 91 -8.63 2.03 -6.77
CA VAL A 91 -9.00 0.63 -6.73
C VAL A 91 -8.92 0.01 -8.13
N TRP A 92 -8.60 -1.28 -8.19
CA TRP A 92 -8.40 -2.00 -9.46
C TRP A 92 -9.48 -3.03 -9.74
N ALA A 93 -9.98 -3.70 -8.71
CA ALA A 93 -10.98 -4.73 -8.84
C ALA A 93 -11.95 -4.72 -7.65
N TYR A 94 -13.18 -5.14 -7.89
CA TYR A 94 -14.25 -5.17 -6.90
C TYR A 94 -15.04 -6.48 -6.96
N HIS A 95 -15.49 -6.94 -5.81
CA HIS A 95 -16.49 -7.99 -5.70
C HIS A 95 -17.53 -7.64 -4.61
N PRO A 96 -18.84 -7.64 -4.91
CA PRO A 96 -19.90 -7.18 -3.99
C PRO A 96 -20.27 -8.17 -2.87
N SER A 97 -19.43 -9.17 -2.60
CA SER A 97 -19.80 -10.21 -1.62
C SER A 97 -19.60 -9.71 -0.21
N ARG A 98 -20.71 -9.46 0.48
CA ARG A 98 -20.74 -9.08 1.91
C ARG A 98 -20.75 -10.26 2.87
N THR A 99 -20.99 -11.47 2.37
CA THR A 99 -21.11 -12.69 3.17
C THR A 99 -19.84 -13.53 3.15
N SER A 100 -19.01 -13.40 2.10
CA SER A 100 -17.78 -14.20 1.99
C SER A 100 -16.75 -13.74 3.00
N LEU A 101 -16.31 -14.62 3.91
CA LEU A 101 -15.29 -14.33 4.93
C LEU A 101 -13.87 -14.22 4.34
N MET A 102 -13.67 -14.78 3.15
CA MET A 102 -12.42 -14.77 2.39
C MET A 102 -12.63 -14.06 1.04
N PRO A 103 -11.57 -13.53 0.41
CA PRO A 103 -11.66 -13.04 -0.97
C PRO A 103 -12.31 -14.09 -1.91
N PRO A 104 -13.36 -13.75 -2.66
CA PRO A 104 -14.01 -14.69 -3.57
C PRO A 104 -13.07 -15.20 -4.67
N TYR A 105 -13.31 -16.43 -5.14
CA TYR A 105 -12.47 -17.08 -6.15
C TYR A 105 -12.65 -16.49 -7.56
N THR A 106 -13.87 -16.03 -7.88
CA THR A 106 -14.31 -15.63 -9.22
C THR A 106 -15.22 -14.41 -9.13
N ASP A 107 -15.81 -13.98 -10.26
CA ASP A 107 -16.86 -12.96 -10.32
C ASP A 107 -16.42 -11.55 -9.88
N TRP A 108 -15.15 -11.23 -10.14
CA TRP A 108 -14.59 -9.91 -9.92
C TRP A 108 -14.83 -8.99 -11.10
N SER A 109 -15.27 -7.76 -10.83
CA SER A 109 -15.24 -6.67 -11.80
C SER A 109 -13.81 -6.14 -11.92
N VAL A 110 -13.26 -6.20 -13.14
CA VAL A 110 -11.92 -5.68 -13.45
C VAL A 110 -11.97 -4.91 -14.78
N PRO A 111 -11.91 -3.56 -14.78
CA PRO A 111 -11.76 -2.65 -13.63
C PRO A 111 -12.95 -2.71 -12.64
N HIS A 112 -12.77 -2.16 -11.44
CA HIS A 112 -13.75 -2.21 -10.35
C HIS A 112 -15.20 -1.77 -10.70
N ASP A 113 -15.34 -0.84 -11.64
CA ASP A 113 -16.60 -0.28 -12.15
C ASP A 113 -17.07 -0.93 -13.47
N GLY A 114 -16.34 -1.93 -13.94
CA GLY A 114 -16.59 -2.64 -15.18
C GLY A 114 -17.42 -3.91 -15.01
N SER A 115 -17.56 -4.64 -16.13
CA SER A 115 -18.15 -5.98 -16.13
C SER A 115 -17.25 -6.99 -15.40
N ILE A 116 -17.86 -8.08 -14.96
CA ILE A 116 -17.13 -9.24 -14.44
C ILE A 116 -16.15 -9.75 -15.49
N ASP A 117 -14.90 -9.98 -15.06
CA ASP A 117 -13.87 -10.61 -15.88
C ASP A 117 -13.77 -12.11 -15.53
N PRO A 118 -14.21 -13.02 -16.42
CA PRO A 118 -14.20 -14.46 -16.15
C PRO A 118 -12.79 -15.06 -16.14
N THR A 119 -11.78 -14.33 -16.61
CA THR A 119 -10.38 -14.78 -16.60
C THR A 119 -9.66 -14.45 -15.29
N PHE A 120 -10.24 -13.55 -14.49
CA PHE A 120 -9.67 -13.14 -13.22
C PHE A 120 -10.13 -14.06 -12.08
N THR A 121 -9.17 -14.76 -11.49
CA THR A 121 -9.42 -15.78 -10.48
C THR A 121 -8.42 -15.69 -9.33
N ILE A 122 -8.89 -16.05 -8.14
CA ILE A 122 -8.09 -16.20 -6.93
C ILE A 122 -8.04 -17.68 -6.57
N THR A 123 -6.86 -18.21 -6.28
CA THR A 123 -6.67 -19.57 -5.79
C THR A 123 -5.93 -19.55 -4.46
N TYR A 124 -6.43 -20.30 -3.48
CA TYR A 124 -5.75 -20.50 -2.20
C TYR A 124 -4.79 -21.68 -2.29
N ARG A 125 -3.57 -21.50 -1.83
CA ARG A 125 -2.61 -22.58 -1.63
C ARG A 125 -2.16 -22.61 -0.18
N PRO A 126 -1.96 -23.80 0.41
CA PRO A 126 -1.28 -23.90 1.70
C PRO A 126 0.09 -23.24 1.58
N THR A 127 0.32 -22.22 2.40
CA THR A 127 1.62 -21.60 2.60
C THR A 127 2.56 -22.67 3.13
N ARG A 128 3.71 -22.85 2.46
CA ARG A 128 4.86 -23.49 3.11
C ARG A 128 5.27 -22.56 4.25
N GLU A 129 5.42 -23.06 5.47
CA GLU A 129 5.78 -22.26 6.65
C GLU A 129 6.96 -21.32 6.31
N VAL A 130 6.65 -20.04 6.06
CA VAL A 130 7.62 -18.95 6.00
C VAL A 130 7.47 -18.25 7.34
N SER A 131 8.55 -18.16 8.11
CA SER A 131 8.49 -17.62 9.47
C SER A 131 8.09 -16.15 9.47
N GLU A 132 7.27 -15.75 10.46
CA GLU A 132 6.88 -14.35 10.68
C GLU A 132 8.10 -13.41 10.79
N GLU A 133 9.21 -13.92 11.33
CA GLU A 133 10.49 -13.22 11.43
C GLU A 133 11.06 -12.81 10.06
N ALA A 134 10.99 -13.71 9.07
CA ALA A 134 11.48 -13.41 7.72
C ALA A 134 10.67 -12.29 7.06
N PHE A 135 9.36 -12.27 7.30
CA PHE A 135 8.47 -11.24 6.75
C PHE A 135 8.65 -9.88 7.44
N ALA A 136 8.77 -9.87 8.76
CA ALA A 136 9.03 -8.65 9.53
C ALA A 136 10.37 -8.03 9.14
N ASP A 137 11.40 -8.86 8.90
CA ASP A 137 12.70 -8.42 8.42
C ASP A 137 12.62 -7.78 7.03
N GLU A 138 11.89 -8.38 6.08
CA GLU A 138 11.71 -7.80 4.74
C GLU A 138 10.96 -6.47 4.79
N ASP A 139 9.91 -6.36 5.60
CA ASP A 139 9.12 -5.13 5.75
C ASP A 139 9.94 -4.00 6.41
N TRP A 140 10.74 -4.33 7.43
CA TRP A 140 11.64 -3.36 8.07
C TRP A 140 12.74 -2.90 7.12
N GLN A 141 13.38 -3.81 6.40
CA GLN A 141 14.38 -3.48 5.37
C GLN A 141 13.79 -2.59 4.27
N ARG A 142 12.55 -2.86 3.84
CA ARG A 142 11.82 -2.03 2.88
C ARG A 142 11.54 -0.63 3.42
N THR A 143 11.04 -0.53 4.65
CA THR A 143 10.77 0.75 5.32
C THR A 143 12.05 1.59 5.44
N GLN A 144 13.18 0.97 5.78
CA GLN A 144 14.49 1.65 5.81
C GLN A 144 14.93 2.15 4.44
N ARG A 145 14.73 1.36 3.37
CA ARG A 145 15.10 1.77 2.01
C ARG A 145 14.28 2.98 1.55
N ALA A 146 12.97 2.96 1.77
CA ALA A 146 12.10 4.08 1.43
C ALA A 146 12.51 5.37 2.18
N ARG A 147 12.76 5.26 3.48
CA ARG A 147 13.23 6.40 4.29
C ARG A 147 14.57 6.96 3.81
N ARG A 148 15.52 6.10 3.46
CA ARG A 148 16.82 6.52 2.90
C ARG A 148 16.69 7.22 1.54
N GLU A 149 15.75 6.80 0.70
CA GLU A 149 15.50 7.47 -0.58
C GLU A 149 14.85 8.85 -0.39
N GLU A 150 13.93 8.98 0.57
CA GLU A 150 13.34 10.26 0.96
C GLU A 150 14.39 11.23 1.51
N ASP A 151 15.21 10.78 2.46
CA ASP A 151 16.34 11.57 3.00
C ASP A 151 17.29 12.03 1.88
N ARG A 152 17.57 11.15 0.89
CA ARG A 152 18.43 11.49 -0.26
C ARG A 152 17.79 12.55 -1.15
N ARG A 153 16.48 12.46 -1.40
CA ARG A 153 15.72 13.45 -2.18
C ARG A 153 15.68 14.80 -1.47
N GLU A 154 15.45 14.80 -0.16
CA GLU A 154 15.44 16.03 0.63
C GLU A 154 16.83 16.70 0.64
N ALA A 155 17.90 15.92 0.83
CA ALA A 155 19.26 16.45 0.77
C ALA A 155 19.61 17.08 -0.59
N ASP A 156 19.15 16.48 -1.69
CA ASP A 156 19.34 17.00 -3.05
C ASP A 156 18.52 18.29 -3.29
N TRP A 157 17.30 18.34 -2.76
CA TRP A 157 16.48 19.56 -2.77
C TRP A 157 17.13 20.69 -1.96
N GLN A 158 17.62 20.41 -0.75
CA GLN A 158 18.30 21.43 0.07
C GLN A 158 19.60 21.91 -0.59
N ARG A 159 20.34 21.02 -1.25
CA ARG A 159 21.57 21.38 -1.99
C ARG A 159 21.27 22.28 -3.19
N SER A 160 20.15 22.08 -3.89
CA SER A 160 19.76 22.89 -5.04
C SER A 160 19.10 24.22 -4.66
N GLU A 161 18.35 24.27 -3.56
CA GLU A 161 17.68 25.50 -3.10
C GLU A 161 18.63 26.50 -2.41
N ARG A 162 19.64 26.05 -1.65
CA ARG A 162 20.53 26.95 -0.92
C ARG A 162 21.24 27.98 -1.82
N PRO A 163 21.88 27.61 -2.95
CA PRO A 163 22.52 28.57 -3.85
C PRO A 163 21.51 29.56 -4.44
N ARG A 164 20.33 29.07 -4.84
CA ARG A 164 19.26 29.88 -5.44
C ARG A 164 18.76 30.95 -4.47
N ARG A 165 18.53 30.59 -3.20
CA ARG A 165 18.13 31.53 -2.14
C ARG A 165 19.22 32.54 -1.81
N GLU A 166 20.49 32.14 -1.83
CA GLU A 166 21.61 33.08 -1.62
C GLU A 166 21.74 34.07 -2.79
N GLU A 167 21.50 33.61 -4.01
CA GLU A 167 21.53 34.46 -5.22
C GLU A 167 20.37 35.46 -5.24
N GLU A 168 19.15 35.04 -4.89
CA GLU A 168 18.01 35.94 -4.71
C GLU A 168 18.30 37.02 -3.66
N ARG A 169 18.81 36.64 -2.49
CA ARG A 169 19.18 37.59 -1.42
C ARG A 169 20.25 38.57 -1.88
N ARG A 170 21.29 38.12 -2.58
CA ARG A 170 22.31 39.02 -3.16
C ARG A 170 21.70 39.97 -4.19
N GLY A 171 20.75 39.49 -5.00
CA GLY A 171 20.02 40.32 -5.96
C GLY A 171 19.20 41.41 -5.27
N GLU A 172 18.49 41.09 -4.19
CA GLU A 172 17.70 42.04 -3.40
C GLU A 172 18.59 43.12 -2.74
N ASP A 173 19.72 42.72 -2.15
CA ASP A 173 20.68 43.67 -1.56
C ASP A 173 21.27 44.60 -2.61
N TRP A 174 21.58 44.09 -3.80
CA TRP A 174 22.08 44.90 -4.91
C TRP A 174 21.03 45.93 -5.36
N GLN A 175 19.77 45.50 -5.52
CA GLN A 175 18.67 46.40 -5.88
C GLN A 175 18.42 47.47 -4.81
N ARG A 176 18.51 47.12 -3.53
CA ARG A 176 18.36 48.08 -2.41
C ARG A 176 19.47 49.12 -2.45
N THR A 177 20.71 48.67 -2.62
CA THR A 177 21.89 49.56 -2.67
C THR A 177 21.80 50.52 -3.86
N GLU A 178 21.44 50.01 -5.03
CA GLU A 178 21.28 50.82 -6.25
C GLU A 178 20.14 51.84 -6.12
N ARG A 179 19.04 51.48 -5.44
CA ARG A 179 17.92 52.40 -5.18
C ARG A 179 18.33 53.53 -4.23
N SER A 180 19.03 53.24 -3.14
CA SER A 180 19.54 54.26 -2.22
C SER A 180 20.49 55.23 -2.90
N ARG A 181 21.42 54.72 -3.73
CA ARG A 181 22.37 55.57 -4.47
C ARG A 181 21.66 56.53 -5.43
N ARG A 182 20.67 56.06 -6.17
CA ARG A 182 19.86 56.90 -7.07
C ARG A 182 19.04 57.95 -6.32
N GLU A 183 18.62 57.68 -5.09
CA GLU A 183 17.92 58.66 -4.25
C GLU A 183 18.88 59.74 -3.72
N GLU A 184 20.11 59.38 -3.35
CA GLU A 184 21.15 60.34 -2.97
C GLU A 184 21.56 61.26 -4.13
N GLU A 185 21.73 60.72 -5.35
CA GLU A 185 22.08 61.52 -6.53
C GLU A 185 20.96 62.49 -6.96
N ARG A 186 19.73 62.36 -6.42
CA ARG A 186 18.60 63.27 -6.70
C ARG A 186 18.40 64.37 -5.66
N ARG A 187 19.18 64.40 -4.58
CA ARG A 187 19.18 65.46 -3.56
C ARG A 187 20.23 66.52 -3.84
#